data_AF-A0A6C0APK7-F1
#
_entry.id   AF-A0A6C0APK7-F1
#
_cell.length_a   1.000
_cell.length_b   1.000
_cell.length_c   1.000
_cell.angle_alpha   90.00
_cell.angle_beta   90.00
_cell.angle_gamma   90.00
#
_symmetry.space_group_name_H-M   'P 1'
#
loop_
_entity.id
_entity.type
_entity.pdbx_description
1 polymer ?
#
loop_
_entity_poly.entity_id
_entity_poly.type
_entity_poly.pdbx_seq_one_letter_code
_entity_poly.pdbx_strand_id
1 'polypeptide(L)'
;MSSANMDINRMTHARDDLCGIQSYYAQSVGPGRYLTTNLVPNASGVNPTSVNELLIYPREGVGYNNAAIDADSYIRNQPGFKTNRCQTRAQARPFLSVPYMAGGRGNQDVESLLIHSEQVRMGKECGTVTETFFSQQYDPQIPILKKNVQNPHNLVEEVAAKGWIHGGIPTRSYLRDVNC
;
A
#
# COMPACT_ATOMS: atom_id res chain seq x y z
N MET A 1 -30.51 -63.48 13.32
CA MET A 1 -30.64 -64.80 12.65
C MET A 1 -30.91 -64.55 11.17
N SER A 2 -29.86 -64.50 10.33
CA SER A 2 -30.04 -64.44 8.88
C SER A 2 -30.25 -65.84 8.34
N SER A 3 -31.36 -66.06 7.65
CA SER A 3 -31.64 -67.31 6.95
C SER A 3 -30.59 -67.53 5.87
N ALA A 4 -29.79 -68.61 5.96
CA ALA A 4 -28.81 -68.96 4.96
C ALA A 4 -29.49 -69.79 3.87
N ASN A 5 -29.60 -69.22 2.66
CA ASN A 5 -30.09 -69.92 1.48
C ASN A 5 -28.99 -70.88 1.01
N MET A 6 -29.26 -72.18 0.97
CA MET A 6 -28.29 -73.19 0.49
C MET A 6 -28.38 -73.32 -1.03
N ASP A 7 -27.41 -72.76 -1.74
CA ASP A 7 -27.26 -72.95 -3.20
C ASP A 7 -26.57 -74.30 -3.49
N ILE A 8 -27.35 -75.26 -4.00
CA ILE A 8 -26.96 -76.67 -4.19
C ILE A 8 -25.87 -76.87 -5.28
N ASN A 9 -25.63 -75.87 -6.14
CA ASN A 9 -24.72 -75.97 -7.30
C ASN A 9 -23.37 -75.23 -7.12
N ARG A 10 -23.04 -74.78 -5.91
CA ARG A 10 -21.75 -74.16 -5.62
C ARG A 10 -20.73 -75.22 -5.19
N MET A 11 -19.44 -74.95 -5.38
CA MET A 11 -18.35 -75.83 -4.92
C MET A 11 -18.54 -76.14 -3.43
N THR A 12 -18.50 -77.43 -3.07
CA THR A 12 -18.94 -77.94 -1.75
C THR A 12 -17.85 -77.94 -0.68
N HIS A 13 -16.66 -77.43 -0.99
CA HIS A 13 -15.59 -77.34 0.01
C HIS A 13 -15.88 -76.20 0.99
N ALA A 14 -15.59 -76.44 2.27
CA ALA A 14 -15.73 -75.45 3.33
C ALA A 14 -14.90 -74.16 3.11
N ARG A 15 -13.93 -74.18 2.19
CA ARG A 15 -13.13 -73.01 1.79
C ARG A 15 -13.76 -72.16 0.69
N ASP A 16 -14.80 -72.66 0.01
CA ASP A 16 -15.51 -71.96 -1.07
C ASP A 16 -16.79 -71.27 -0.57
N ASP A 17 -17.22 -71.64 0.63
CA ASP A 17 -18.27 -70.97 1.38
C ASP A 17 -17.83 -69.56 1.77
N LEU A 18 -18.75 -68.61 1.66
CA LEU A 18 -18.49 -67.21 2.01
C LEU A 18 -18.03 -67.07 3.48
N CYS A 19 -18.59 -67.86 4.39
CA CYS A 19 -18.16 -67.91 5.80
C CYS A 19 -16.72 -68.46 5.95
N GLY A 20 -16.34 -69.48 5.17
CA GLY A 20 -14.99 -70.05 5.15
C GLY A 20 -13.96 -69.07 4.59
N ILE A 21 -14.28 -68.43 3.46
CA ILE A 21 -13.46 -67.38 2.85
C ILE A 21 -13.28 -66.21 3.83
N GLN A 22 -14.37 -65.70 4.41
CA GLN A 22 -14.32 -64.59 5.35
C GLN A 22 -13.53 -64.92 6.62
N SER A 23 -13.71 -66.12 7.18
CA SER A 23 -12.93 -66.56 8.36
C SER A 23 -11.45 -66.72 8.04
N TYR A 24 -11.10 -67.26 6.87
CA TYR A 24 -9.72 -67.36 6.41
C TYR A 24 -9.07 -65.97 6.22
N TYR A 25 -9.76 -65.03 5.57
CA TYR A 25 -9.28 -63.65 5.43
C TYR A 25 -9.15 -62.95 6.78
N ALA A 26 -10.13 -63.13 7.68
CA ALA A 26 -10.09 -62.54 9.02
C ALA A 26 -8.90 -63.08 9.84
N GLN A 27 -8.62 -64.38 9.77
CA GLN A 27 -7.47 -65.00 10.44
C GLN A 27 -6.14 -64.56 9.81
N SER A 28 -6.08 -64.43 8.48
CA SER A 28 -4.88 -64.00 7.75
C SER A 28 -4.53 -62.54 8.04
N VAL A 29 -5.53 -61.65 8.12
CA VAL A 29 -5.34 -60.22 8.40
C VAL A 29 -5.21 -59.93 9.90
N GLY A 30 -5.75 -60.79 10.76
CA GLY A 30 -5.82 -60.61 12.21
C GLY A 30 -4.50 -60.19 12.88
N PRO A 31 -3.36 -60.89 12.66
CA PRO A 31 -2.09 -60.55 13.29
C PRO A 31 -1.53 -59.19 12.84
N GLY A 32 -1.70 -58.84 11.56
CA GLY A 32 -1.26 -57.54 11.04
C GLY A 32 -2.15 -56.37 11.48
N ARG A 33 -3.40 -56.67 11.84
CA ARG A 33 -4.39 -55.67 12.24
C ARG A 33 -3.98 -54.93 13.51
N TYR A 34 -3.32 -55.58 14.47
CA TYR A 34 -2.85 -54.93 15.70
C TYR A 34 -1.86 -53.78 15.42
N LEU A 35 -1.05 -53.91 14.36
CA LEU A 35 -0.05 -52.91 13.97
C LEU A 35 -0.68 -51.69 13.28
N THR A 36 -1.86 -51.86 12.66
CA THR A 36 -2.56 -50.81 11.91
C THR A 36 -3.79 -50.26 12.63
N THR A 37 -4.28 -50.94 13.67
CA THR A 37 -5.39 -50.44 14.49
C THR A 37 -4.93 -49.36 15.45
N ASN A 38 -5.70 -48.29 15.53
CA ASN A 38 -5.56 -47.33 16.59
C ASN A 38 -5.92 -47.98 17.93
N LEU A 39 -4.94 -48.11 18.83
CA LEU A 39 -5.17 -48.57 20.19
C LEU A 39 -5.45 -47.40 21.14
N VAL A 40 -5.44 -46.16 20.63
CA VAL A 40 -5.73 -44.97 21.43
C VAL A 40 -7.25 -44.78 21.54
N PRO A 41 -7.79 -44.62 22.76
CA PRO A 41 -9.21 -44.33 22.96
C PRO A 41 -9.63 -42.99 22.35
N ASN A 42 -10.94 -42.78 22.21
CA ASN A 42 -11.50 -41.56 21.64
C ASN A 42 -11.04 -40.32 22.45
N ALA A 43 -10.51 -39.32 21.74
CA ALA A 43 -10.01 -38.07 22.31
C ALA A 43 -11.05 -37.33 23.16
N SER A 44 -12.35 -37.48 22.87
CA SER A 44 -13.43 -36.85 23.66
C SER A 44 -13.46 -37.31 25.13
N GLY A 45 -12.99 -38.51 25.44
CA GLY A 45 -12.88 -39.01 26.81
C GLY A 45 -11.50 -38.77 27.46
N VAL A 46 -10.44 -38.82 26.66
CA VAL A 46 -9.05 -38.72 27.14
C VAL A 46 -8.63 -37.27 27.37
N ASN A 47 -9.04 -36.35 26.50
CA ASN A 47 -8.66 -34.95 26.62
C ASN A 47 -9.16 -34.31 27.93
N PRO A 48 -10.43 -34.44 28.34
CA PRO A 48 -10.88 -33.84 29.61
C PRO A 48 -10.26 -34.48 30.85
N THR A 49 -9.91 -35.78 30.80
CA THR A 49 -9.23 -36.45 31.92
C THR A 49 -7.77 -36.02 32.04
N SER A 50 -7.08 -35.81 30.91
CA SER A 50 -5.70 -35.33 30.90
C SER A 50 -5.55 -33.88 31.37
N VAL A 51 -6.55 -33.02 31.17
CA VAL A 51 -6.53 -31.63 31.68
C VAL A 51 -6.47 -31.59 33.21
N ASN A 52 -6.98 -32.62 33.89
CA ASN A 52 -6.93 -32.73 35.35
C ASN A 52 -5.61 -33.31 35.87
N GLU A 53 -4.79 -33.92 35.00
CA GLU A 53 -3.55 -34.61 35.37
C GLU A 53 -2.34 -33.89 34.76
N LEU A 54 -1.65 -33.04 35.54
CA LEU A 54 -0.54 -32.20 35.06
C LEU A 54 0.64 -32.98 34.45
N LEU A 55 0.78 -34.26 34.78
CA LEU A 55 1.91 -35.10 34.37
C LEU A 55 1.60 -35.98 33.15
N ILE A 56 0.35 -35.99 32.66
CA ILE A 56 -0.07 -36.86 31.57
C ILE A 56 -0.45 -36.01 30.36
N TYR A 57 0.38 -36.05 29.32
CA TYR A 57 0.05 -35.45 28.03
C TYR A 57 -0.81 -36.43 27.21
N PRO A 58 -2.02 -36.05 26.78
CA PRO A 58 -2.83 -36.90 25.92
C PRO A 58 -2.11 -37.05 24.57
N ARG A 59 -1.93 -38.29 24.12
CA ARG A 59 -1.42 -38.59 22.78
C ARG A 59 -2.63 -38.85 21.88
N GLU A 60 -2.87 -37.97 20.93
CA GLU A 60 -3.97 -38.11 19.96
C GLU A 60 -3.58 -39.09 18.83
N GLY A 61 -3.36 -40.38 19.15
CA GLY A 61 -3.21 -41.47 18.17
C GLY A 61 -2.38 -41.16 16.92
N VAL A 62 -2.83 -41.69 15.78
CA VAL A 62 -2.23 -41.46 14.45
C VAL A 62 -3.32 -40.96 13.52
N GLY A 63 -3.03 -39.91 12.74
CA GLY A 63 -3.96 -39.31 11.79
C GLY A 63 -4.70 -38.09 12.33
N TYR A 64 -5.47 -37.40 11.48
CA TYR A 64 -6.26 -36.23 11.89
C TYR A 64 -7.53 -36.60 12.65
N ASN A 65 -8.07 -37.81 12.39
CA ASN A 65 -9.22 -38.35 13.11
C ASN A 65 -8.96 -39.82 13.50
N ASN A 66 -8.80 -40.04 14.80
CA ASN A 66 -8.52 -41.35 15.38
C ASN A 66 -9.60 -42.42 15.11
N ALA A 67 -10.85 -42.02 14.88
CA ALA A 67 -11.96 -42.94 14.63
C ALA A 67 -12.03 -43.40 13.17
N ALA A 68 -11.36 -42.70 12.24
CA ALA A 68 -11.46 -42.94 10.81
C ALA A 68 -10.07 -42.88 10.13
N ILE A 69 -9.08 -43.57 10.72
CA ILE A 69 -7.69 -43.58 10.21
C ILE A 69 -7.62 -44.04 8.76
N ASP A 70 -8.42 -45.03 8.36
CA ASP A 70 -8.41 -45.53 6.98
C ASP A 70 -8.87 -44.47 5.98
N ALA A 71 -9.87 -43.66 6.36
CA ALA A 71 -10.36 -42.56 5.52
C ALA A 71 -9.33 -41.42 5.45
N ASP A 72 -8.68 -41.09 6.58
CA ASP A 72 -7.59 -40.11 6.62
C ASP A 72 -6.39 -40.56 5.77
N SER A 73 -6.00 -41.83 5.92
CA SER A 73 -4.91 -42.45 5.18
C SER A 73 -5.21 -42.51 3.69
N TYR A 74 -6.45 -42.79 3.31
CA TYR A 74 -6.89 -42.76 1.92
C TYR A 74 -6.71 -41.36 1.31
N ILE A 75 -7.18 -40.30 1.98
CA ILE A 75 -7.04 -38.92 1.49
C ILE A 75 -5.56 -38.52 1.41
N ARG A 76 -4.76 -38.85 2.42
CA ARG A 76 -3.34 -38.49 2.50
C ARG A 76 -2.46 -39.21 1.48
N ASN A 77 -2.79 -40.46 1.16
CA ASN A 77 -2.08 -41.26 0.18
C ASN A 77 -2.69 -41.15 -1.23
N GLN A 78 -3.81 -40.42 -1.38
CA GLN A 78 -4.48 -40.24 -2.65
C GLN A 78 -3.55 -39.53 -3.65
N PRO A 79 -3.28 -40.13 -4.81
CA PRO A 79 -2.31 -39.59 -5.75
C PRO A 79 -2.67 -38.20 -6.31
N GLY A 80 -3.95 -37.82 -6.31
CA GLY A 80 -4.43 -36.49 -6.72
C GLY A 80 -4.17 -35.36 -5.72
N PHE A 81 -3.92 -35.68 -4.44
CA PHE A 81 -3.61 -34.70 -3.39
C PHE A 81 -2.12 -34.72 -3.00
N LYS A 82 -1.27 -35.29 -3.83
CA LYS A 82 0.18 -35.25 -3.61
C LYS A 82 0.64 -33.80 -3.60
N THR A 83 1.01 -33.30 -2.43
CA THR A 83 2.06 -32.30 -2.34
C THR A 83 3.30 -32.99 -2.88
N ASN A 84 3.58 -32.86 -4.18
CA ASN A 84 4.89 -33.23 -4.70
C ASN A 84 5.88 -32.59 -3.74
N ARG A 85 6.78 -33.39 -3.13
CA ARG A 85 7.86 -32.87 -2.29
C ARG A 85 8.84 -32.14 -3.21
N CYS A 86 8.40 -31.01 -3.74
CA CYS A 86 9.23 -30.04 -4.39
C CYS A 86 10.17 -29.53 -3.29
N GLN A 87 11.46 -29.41 -3.59
CA GLN A 87 12.32 -28.57 -2.76
C GLN A 87 11.77 -27.15 -2.83
N THR A 88 10.92 -26.78 -1.88
CA THR A 88 10.58 -25.40 -1.60
C THR A 88 11.85 -24.79 -1.02
N ARG A 89 12.78 -24.36 -1.88
CA ARG A 89 13.90 -23.54 -1.43
C ARG A 89 13.26 -22.33 -0.74
N ALA A 90 13.69 -22.02 0.47
CA ALA A 90 13.26 -20.79 1.12
C ALA A 90 13.67 -19.63 0.20
N GLN A 91 12.70 -19.06 -0.51
CA GLN A 91 12.92 -17.82 -1.24
C GLN A 91 12.73 -16.71 -0.23
N ALA A 92 13.70 -15.81 -0.15
CA ALA A 92 13.49 -14.59 0.62
C ALA A 92 12.28 -13.86 0.06
N ARG A 93 11.48 -13.27 0.95
CA ARG A 93 10.44 -12.33 0.56
C ARG A 93 11.05 -11.23 -0.32
N PRO A 94 10.36 -10.76 -1.38
CA PRO A 94 10.87 -9.70 -2.25
C PRO A 94 11.31 -8.43 -1.49
N PHE A 95 10.72 -8.18 -0.32
CA PHE A 95 11.05 -7.04 0.53
C PHE A 95 11.44 -7.53 1.93
N LEU A 96 12.65 -7.17 2.37
CA LEU A 96 13.20 -7.63 3.65
C LEU A 96 12.48 -7.01 4.86
N SER A 97 12.00 -5.78 4.73
CA SER A 97 11.29 -5.00 5.76
C SER A 97 10.18 -4.15 5.13
N VAL A 98 9.40 -3.50 5.98
CA VAL A 98 8.39 -2.53 5.54
C VAL A 98 9.09 -1.30 4.95
N PRO A 99 8.72 -0.85 3.73
CA PRO A 99 9.28 0.37 3.14
C PRO A 99 8.75 1.63 3.84
N TYR A 100 9.43 2.76 3.65
CA TYR A 100 9.03 4.04 4.21
C TYR A 100 7.62 4.46 3.72
N MET A 101 6.69 4.69 4.65
CA MET A 101 5.26 4.90 4.35
C MET A 101 4.77 6.34 4.52
N ALA A 102 5.66 7.34 4.68
CA ALA A 102 5.21 8.70 5.01
C ALA A 102 4.40 9.40 3.91
N GLY A 103 4.50 8.95 2.65
CA GLY A 103 3.69 9.48 1.54
C GLY A 103 2.23 9.02 1.55
N GLY A 104 1.86 8.06 2.41
CA GLY A 104 0.52 7.47 2.42
C GLY A 104 0.16 6.78 1.11
N ARG A 105 -1.13 6.49 0.93
CA ARG A 105 -1.67 5.83 -0.28
C ARG A 105 -1.75 6.77 -1.50
N GLY A 106 -1.85 8.08 -1.27
CA GLY A 106 -2.18 9.06 -2.29
C GLY A 106 -3.59 8.86 -2.89
N ASN A 107 -4.07 9.85 -3.64
CA ASN A 107 -5.25 9.71 -4.49
C ASN A 107 -4.80 9.74 -5.95
N GLN A 108 -4.88 8.59 -6.62
CA GLN A 108 -4.40 8.41 -7.99
C GLN A 108 -5.16 9.30 -8.98
N ASP A 109 -6.46 9.50 -8.77
CA ASP A 109 -7.29 10.31 -9.65
C ASP A 109 -6.85 11.78 -9.60
N VAL A 110 -6.65 12.31 -8.39
CA VAL A 110 -6.21 13.69 -8.17
C VAL A 110 -4.79 13.91 -8.67
N GLU A 111 -3.86 12.99 -8.38
CA GLU A 111 -2.48 13.07 -8.89
C GLU A 111 -2.46 13.04 -10.43
N SER A 112 -3.24 12.15 -11.05
CA SER A 112 -3.30 12.08 -12.50
C SER A 112 -3.79 13.38 -13.12
N LEU A 113 -4.82 14.00 -12.52
CA LEU A 113 -5.36 15.29 -12.94
C LEU A 113 -4.35 16.43 -12.76
N LEU A 114 -3.56 16.42 -11.69
CA LEU A 114 -2.54 17.45 -11.44
C LEU A 114 -1.35 17.31 -12.41
N ILE A 115 -0.79 16.11 -12.55
CA ILE A 115 0.37 15.83 -13.40
C ILE A 115 0.06 16.11 -14.87
N HIS A 116 -1.14 15.73 -15.32
CA HIS A 116 -1.57 15.83 -16.72
C HIS A 116 -2.54 16.99 -16.93
N SER A 117 -2.54 17.97 -16.02
CA SER A 117 -3.34 19.17 -16.19
C SER A 117 -2.92 19.91 -17.47
N GLU A 118 -3.90 20.37 -18.22
CA GLU A 118 -3.64 21.21 -19.37
C GLU A 118 -3.09 22.55 -18.90
N GLN A 119 -1.90 22.92 -19.40
CA GLN A 119 -1.40 24.26 -19.20
C GLN A 119 -2.23 25.23 -20.04
N VAL A 120 -3.18 25.91 -19.41
CA VAL A 120 -3.97 26.94 -20.08
C VAL A 120 -3.06 28.11 -20.42
N ARG A 121 -2.66 28.21 -21.69
CA ARG A 121 -1.98 29.38 -22.26
C ARG A 121 -3.00 30.39 -22.78
N MET A 122 -4.02 30.71 -21.98
CA MET A 122 -4.89 31.83 -22.33
C MET A 122 -4.04 33.10 -22.28
N GLY A 123 -3.96 33.78 -23.42
CA GLY A 123 -3.47 35.13 -23.47
C GLY A 123 -4.33 36.00 -22.55
N LYS A 124 -3.70 36.98 -21.93
CA LYS A 124 -4.38 37.98 -21.13
C LYS A 124 -5.56 38.58 -21.93
N GLU A 125 -6.73 38.73 -21.29
CA GLU A 125 -7.93 39.25 -21.94
C GLU A 125 -7.70 40.69 -22.46
N CYS A 126 -8.17 41.01 -23.66
CA CYS A 126 -8.03 42.36 -24.25
C CYS A 126 -8.57 43.50 -23.37
N GLY A 127 -9.46 43.21 -22.41
CA GLY A 127 -10.03 44.20 -21.49
C GLY A 127 -9.15 44.53 -20.28
N THR A 128 -8.09 43.77 -20.02
CA THR A 128 -7.28 43.96 -18.81
C THR A 128 -6.18 45.00 -19.04
N VAL A 129 -6.48 46.26 -18.70
CA VAL A 129 -5.62 47.44 -18.93
C VAL A 129 -4.47 47.57 -17.93
N THR A 130 -4.30 46.61 -17.01
CA THR A 130 -3.36 46.66 -15.87
C THR A 130 -1.88 46.72 -16.24
N GLU A 131 -1.53 46.41 -17.49
CA GLU A 131 -0.15 46.53 -18.01
C GLU A 131 0.12 47.87 -18.68
N THR A 132 -0.91 48.72 -18.81
CA THR A 132 -0.76 50.07 -19.37
C THR A 132 -0.73 51.10 -18.26
N PHE A 133 -0.04 52.20 -18.52
CA PHE A 133 0.02 53.31 -17.57
C PHE A 133 -1.35 53.97 -17.42
N PHE A 134 -1.84 54.07 -16.18
CA PHE A 134 -3.06 54.79 -15.86
C PHE A 134 -2.74 56.28 -15.67
N SER A 135 -3.14 57.11 -16.64
CA SER A 135 -2.91 58.56 -16.59
C SER A 135 -3.58 59.27 -15.41
N GLN A 136 -4.57 58.63 -14.78
CA GLN A 136 -5.34 59.15 -13.65
C GLN A 136 -4.93 58.52 -12.31
N GLN A 137 -3.82 57.79 -12.25
CA GLN A 137 -3.34 57.20 -10.98
C GLN A 137 -2.90 58.25 -9.96
N TYR A 138 -2.52 59.44 -10.44
CA TYR A 138 -2.06 60.54 -9.59
C TYR A 138 -2.98 61.74 -9.76
N ASP A 139 -3.29 62.40 -8.65
CA ASP A 139 -3.97 63.69 -8.68
C ASP A 139 -3.06 64.74 -9.32
N PRO A 140 -3.49 65.43 -10.38
CA PRO A 140 -2.67 66.46 -11.00
C PRO A 140 -2.47 67.61 -10.02
N GLN A 141 -1.26 68.19 -10.02
CA GLN A 141 -0.99 69.40 -9.25
C GLN A 141 -1.95 70.53 -9.66
N ILE A 142 -2.39 71.32 -8.68
CA ILE A 142 -3.16 72.54 -8.91
C ILE A 142 -2.41 73.40 -9.95
N PRO A 143 -3.07 73.94 -11.00
CA PRO A 143 -2.39 74.57 -12.12
C PRO A 143 -1.41 75.69 -11.74
N ILE A 144 -1.72 76.45 -10.69
CA ILE A 144 -0.86 77.51 -10.15
C ILE A 144 0.42 76.92 -9.56
N LEU A 145 0.29 75.88 -8.73
CA LEU A 145 1.43 75.18 -8.14
C LEU A 145 2.30 74.54 -9.23
N LYS A 146 1.68 73.91 -10.23
CA LYS A 146 2.40 73.31 -11.36
C LYS A 146 3.26 74.35 -12.09
N LYS A 147 2.70 75.52 -12.41
CA LYS A 147 3.43 76.61 -13.11
C LYS A 147 4.55 77.21 -12.25
N ASN A 148 4.37 77.28 -10.94
CA ASN A 148 5.36 77.87 -10.05
C ASN A 148 6.47 76.90 -9.66
N VAL A 149 6.11 75.69 -9.22
CA VAL A 149 7.03 74.70 -8.65
C VAL A 149 7.79 73.93 -9.72
N GLN A 150 7.16 73.59 -10.85
CA GLN A 150 7.84 72.86 -11.94
C GLN A 150 8.72 73.76 -12.82
N ASN A 151 8.65 75.10 -12.64
CA ASN A 151 9.50 76.03 -13.36
C ASN A 151 10.81 76.25 -12.57
N PRO A 152 11.96 75.76 -13.07
CA PRO A 152 13.23 75.88 -12.36
C PRO A 152 13.68 77.34 -12.17
N HIS A 153 13.24 78.28 -13.02
CA HIS A 153 13.53 79.71 -12.83
C HIS A 153 13.00 80.28 -11.51
N ASN A 154 12.01 79.64 -10.89
CA ASN A 154 11.42 80.13 -9.64
C ASN A 154 12.06 79.55 -8.38
N LEU A 155 12.75 78.40 -8.47
CA LEU A 155 13.25 77.66 -7.31
C LEU A 155 14.76 77.44 -7.34
N VAL A 156 15.37 77.35 -8.52
CA VAL A 156 16.79 77.05 -8.70
C VAL A 156 17.53 78.33 -9.03
N GLU A 157 18.38 78.76 -8.11
CA GLU A 157 19.07 80.05 -8.15
C GLU A 157 20.02 80.17 -9.37
N GLU A 158 20.69 79.07 -9.75
CA GLU A 158 21.56 78.99 -10.95
C GLU A 158 20.81 79.30 -12.25
N VAL A 159 19.56 78.87 -12.35
CA VAL A 159 18.72 79.02 -13.53
C VAL A 159 17.97 80.34 -13.50
N ALA A 160 17.64 80.84 -12.31
CA ALA A 160 16.99 82.12 -12.09
C ALA A 160 17.89 83.31 -12.45
N ALA A 161 19.17 83.25 -12.09
CA ALA A 161 20.12 84.34 -12.29
C ALA A 161 21.39 83.86 -13.02
N LYS A 162 21.58 84.36 -14.25
CA LYS A 162 22.78 84.08 -15.05
C LYS A 162 24.01 84.61 -14.32
N GLY A 163 24.93 83.71 -13.95
CA GLY A 163 26.16 84.03 -13.23
C GLY A 163 26.12 83.79 -11.72
N TRP A 164 25.03 83.24 -11.18
CA TRP A 164 25.00 82.73 -9.81
C TRP A 164 25.84 81.45 -9.68
N ILE A 165 26.67 81.35 -8.64
CA ILE A 165 27.60 80.23 -8.40
C ILE A 165 27.51 79.80 -6.93
N HIS A 166 27.34 78.51 -6.69
CA HIS A 166 27.43 77.93 -5.34
C HIS A 166 28.81 78.22 -4.71
N GLY A 167 28.81 78.86 -3.54
CA GLY A 167 30.05 79.31 -2.85
C GLY A 167 30.38 80.78 -3.06
N GLY A 168 29.61 81.48 -3.91
CA GLY A 168 29.71 82.92 -4.12
C GLY A 168 30.90 83.32 -4.99
N ILE A 169 30.78 84.50 -5.59
CA ILE A 169 31.87 85.17 -6.29
C ILE A 169 32.08 86.53 -5.61
N PRO A 170 33.32 87.00 -5.40
CA PRO A 170 33.54 88.34 -4.87
C PRO A 170 32.90 89.39 -5.79
N THR A 171 32.17 90.34 -5.19
CA THR A 171 31.36 91.36 -5.89
C THR A 171 32.13 92.10 -6.98
N ARG A 172 33.44 92.32 -6.76
CA ARG A 172 34.34 92.97 -7.72
C ARG A 172 34.54 92.17 -9.01
N SER A 173 34.59 90.85 -8.94
CA SER A 173 34.71 89.98 -10.12
C SER A 173 33.38 89.87 -10.87
N TYR A 174 32.26 89.83 -10.14
CA TYR A 174 30.93 89.81 -10.74
C TYR A 174 30.67 91.05 -11.61
N LEU A 175 30.93 92.25 -11.07
CA LEU A 175 30.74 93.50 -11.81
C LEU A 175 31.65 93.63 -13.05
N ARG A 176 32.81 92.96 -13.04
CA ARG A 176 33.69 92.91 -14.21
C ARG A 176 33.06 92.10 -15.33
N ASP A 177 32.52 90.92 -15.02
CA ASP A 177 32.01 89.99 -16.02
C ASP A 177 30.60 90.36 -16.53
N VAL A 178 29.86 91.23 -15.82
CA VAL A 178 28.54 91.75 -16.26
C VAL A 178 28.65 92.93 -17.25
N ASN A 179 29.71 93.73 -17.16
CA ASN A 179 29.90 94.97 -17.96
C ASN A 179 30.78 94.77 -19.21
N CYS A 180 31.14 93.54 -19.55
CA CYS A 180 31.93 93.18 -20.72
C CYS A 180 31.08 92.29 -21.65
#